data_AF-A0A6C0ARW3-F1
#
_entry.id   AF-A0A6C0ARW3-F1
#
_cell.length_a   1.000
_cell.length_b   1.000
_cell.length_c   1.000
_cell.angle_alpha   90.00
_cell.angle_beta   90.00
_cell.angle_gamma   90.00
#
_symmetry.space_group_name_H-M   'P 1'
#
loop_
_entity.id
_entity.type
_entity.pdbx_description
1 polymer ?
#
loop_
_entity_poly.entity_id
_entity_poly.type
_entity_poly.pdbx_seq_one_letter_code
_entity_poly.pdbx_strand_id
1 'polypeptide(L)'
;MEKLILISLFITFLFCVLKLFEMKYLEKEWKPLKHLIRDAAVVFASSIAGLFIFFNLNGSMTDFFYLVTDKKTINTAATQIFTDEPGF
;
A
#
# COMPACT_ATOMS: atom_id res chain seq x y z
N MET A 1 9.50 2.68 2.19
CA MET A 1 8.73 2.81 3.44
C MET A 1 8.21 4.23 3.67
N GLU A 2 9.04 5.27 3.52
CA GLU A 2 8.61 6.68 3.73
C GLU A 2 7.36 7.10 2.94
N LYS A 3 7.30 6.74 1.64
CA LYS A 3 6.12 7.03 0.79
C LYS A 3 4.83 6.36 1.28
N LEU A 4 4.92 5.18 1.90
CA LEU A 4 3.76 4.45 2.44
C LEU A 4 3.23 5.14 3.70
N ILE A 5 4.12 5.62 4.56
CA ILE A 5 3.75 6.37 5.77
C ILE A 5 3.12 7.71 5.38
N LEU A 6 3.67 8.39 4.36
CA LEU A 6 3.09 9.63 3.85
C LEU A 6 1.66 9.42 3.34
N ILE A 7 1.43 8.36 2.57
CA ILE A 7 0.10 8.06 2.01
C ILE A 7 -0.89 7.64 3.10
N SER A 8 -0.46 6.86 4.10
CA SER A 8 -1.33 6.44 5.21
C SER A 8 -1.74 7.65 6.07
N LEU A 9 -0.81 8.57 6.32
CA LEU A 9 -1.06 9.81 7.03
C LEU A 9 -2.00 10.74 6.25
N PHE A 10 -1.88 10.77 4.93
CA PHE A 10 -2.80 11.52 4.08
C PHE A 10 -4.22 10.96 4.15
N ILE A 11 -4.37 9.62 4.08
CA ILE A 11 -5.67 8.93 4.15
C ILE A 11 -6.36 9.21 5.50
N THR A 12 -5.61 9.14 6.62
CA THR A 12 -6.18 9.42 7.94
C THR A 12 -6.55 10.88 8.13
N PHE A 13 -5.74 11.80 7.60
CA PHE A 13 -6.06 13.21 7.60
C PHE A 13 -7.38 13.48 6.86
N LEU A 14 -7.54 12.91 5.66
CA LEU A 14 -8.75 13.03 4.85
C LEU A 14 -9.98 12.44 5.57
N PHE A 15 -9.82 11.29 6.23
CA PHE A 15 -10.86 10.69 7.08
C PHE A 15 -11.27 11.62 8.23
N CYS A 16 -10.31 12.22 8.94
CA CYS A 16 -10.59 13.19 9.99
C CYS A 16 -11.38 14.40 9.46
N VAL A 17 -10.99 14.96 8.31
CA VAL A 17 -11.69 16.10 7.69
C VAL A 17 -13.13 15.71 7.34
N LEU A 18 -13.33 14.57 6.68
CA LEU A 18 -14.67 14.09 6.33
C LEU A 18 -15.54 13.86 7.57
N LYS A 19 -14.98 13.29 8.62
CA LYS A 19 -15.73 13.02 9.86
C LYS A 19 -16.08 14.30 10.63
N LEU A 20 -15.20 15.30 10.61
CA LEU A 20 -15.52 16.65 11.11
C LEU A 20 -16.64 17.32 10.29
N PHE A 21 -16.63 17.17 8.97
CA PHE A 21 -17.72 17.64 8.12
C PHE A 21 -19.03 16.93 8.44
N GLU A 22 -19.01 15.61 8.64
CA GLU A 22 -20.20 14.83 8.99
C GLU A 22 -20.80 15.27 10.33
N MET A 23 -19.96 15.48 11.35
CA MET A 23 -20.41 15.99 12.66
C MET A 23 -20.95 17.43 12.57
N LYS A 24 -20.40 18.25 11.68
CA LYS A 24 -20.83 19.65 11.50
C LYS A 24 -22.12 19.80 10.69
N TYR A 25 -22.33 18.98 9.66
CA TYR A 25 -23.41 19.17 8.69
C TYR A 25 -24.54 18.13 8.77
N LEU A 26 -24.25 16.85 9.07
CA LEU A 26 -25.26 15.80 9.12
C LEU A 26 -25.86 15.62 10.51
N GLU A 27 -25.02 15.42 11.53
CA GLU A 27 -25.52 15.00 12.84
C GLU A 27 -25.93 16.19 13.72
N LYS A 28 -25.41 17.40 13.49
CA LYS A 28 -25.65 18.63 14.29
C LYS A 28 -25.45 18.48 15.81
N GLU A 29 -25.04 17.31 16.28
CA GLU A 29 -24.69 17.00 17.64
C GLU A 29 -23.19 16.73 17.74
N TRP A 30 -22.56 17.33 18.74
CA TRP A 30 -21.15 17.09 19.02
C TRP A 30 -20.99 15.71 19.67
N LYS A 31 -20.78 14.68 18.84
CA LYS A 31 -20.35 13.38 19.36
C LYS A 31 -19.04 13.52 20.15
N PRO A 32 -18.81 12.70 21.19
CA PRO A 32 -17.59 12.76 21.97
C PRO A 32 -16.35 12.56 21.09
N LEU A 33 -15.39 13.49 21.17
CA LEU A 33 -14.12 13.45 20.44
C LEU A 33 -13.35 12.13 20.62
N LYS A 34 -13.60 11.41 21.73
CA LYS A 34 -13.05 10.08 22.00
C LYS A 34 -13.38 9.05 20.90
N HIS A 35 -14.57 9.11 20.32
CA HIS A 35 -14.94 8.17 19.24
C HIS A 35 -14.18 8.48 17.95
N LEU A 36 -13.99 9.76 17.63
CA LEU A 36 -13.25 10.20 16.45
C LEU A 36 -11.79 9.73 16.51
N ILE A 37 -11.13 9.89 17.66
CA ILE A 37 -9.75 9.44 17.87
C ILE A 37 -9.63 7.92 17.72
N ARG A 38 -10.58 7.16 18.28
CA ARG A 38 -10.58 5.69 18.15
C ARG A 38 -10.72 5.27 16.69
N ASP A 39 -11.66 5.87 15.97
CA ASP A 39 -11.93 5.52 14.58
C ASP A 39 -10.77 5.94 13.67
N ALA A 40 -10.16 7.10 13.92
CA ALA A 40 -8.96 7.53 13.20
C ALA A 40 -7.76 6.59 13.42
N ALA A 41 -7.58 6.06 14.64
CA ALA A 41 -6.54 5.08 14.93
C ALA A 41 -6.78 3.74 14.18
N VAL A 42 -8.03 3.29 14.09
CA VAL A 42 -8.41 2.10 13.32
C VAL A 42 -8.16 2.30 11.83
N VAL A 43 -8.54 3.46 11.27
CA VAL A 43 -8.29 3.79 9.86
C VAL A 43 -6.78 3.88 9.57
N PHE A 44 -5.98 4.44 10.48
CA PHE A 44 -4.53 4.48 10.34
C PHE A 44 -3.94 3.07 10.26
N ALA A 45 -4.28 2.21 11.22
CA ALA A 45 -3.80 0.84 11.27
C ALA A 45 -4.24 0.04 10.04
N SER A 46 -5.49 0.19 9.62
CA SER A 46 -6.04 -0.46 8.42
C SER A 46 -5.32 -0.01 7.15
N SER A 47 -5.06 1.30 7.00
CA SER A 47 -4.35 1.82 5.82
C SER A 47 -2.91 1.32 5.75
N ILE A 48 -2.18 1.28 6.88
CA ILE A 48 -0.82 0.73 6.93
C ILE A 48 -0.82 -0.75 6.57
N ALA A 49 -1.73 -1.54 7.13
CA ALA A 49 -1.85 -2.97 6.83
C ALA A 49 -2.16 -3.20 5.34
N GLY A 50 -3.14 -2.46 4.78
CA GLY A 50 -3.51 -2.57 3.37
C GLY A 50 -2.36 -2.18 2.43
N LEU A 51 -1.63 -1.10 2.74
CA LEU A 51 -0.47 -0.66 1.97
C LEU A 51 0.70 -1.64 2.06
N PHE A 52 0.93 -2.22 3.24
CA PHE A 52 1.95 -3.23 3.44
C PHE A 52 1.65 -4.49 2.62
N ILE A 53 0.41 -4.96 2.65
CA ILE A 53 -0.04 -6.09 1.82
C ILE A 53 0.11 -5.75 0.33
N PHE A 54 -0.35 -4.57 -0.10
CA PHE A 54 -0.22 -4.12 -1.49
C PHE A 54 1.24 -4.09 -1.95
N PHE A 55 2.16 -3.58 -1.12
CA PHE A 55 3.57 -3.49 -1.47
C PHE A 55 4.23 -4.88 -1.61
N ASN A 56 3.88 -5.82 -0.71
CA ASN A 56 4.35 -7.21 -0.82
C ASN A 56 3.75 -7.93 -2.04
N LEU A 57 2.48 -7.64 -2.38
CA LEU A 57 1.80 -8.25 -3.52
C LEU A 57 2.20 -7.65 -4.87
N ASN A 58 2.66 -6.39 -4.97
CA ASN A 58 3.00 -5.78 -6.26
C ASN A 58 4.09 -6.54 -7.03
N GLY A 59 5.09 -7.11 -6.33
CA GLY A 59 6.06 -8.00 -6.97
C GLY A 59 5.41 -9.33 -7.38
N SER A 60 4.76 -10.00 -6.42
CA SER A 60 4.24 -11.36 -6.61
C SER A 60 3.07 -11.48 -7.58
N MET A 61 2.12 -10.53 -7.57
CA MET A 61 0.93 -10.56 -8.41
C MET A 61 1.28 -10.23 -9.85
N THR A 62 2.18 -9.28 -10.08
CA THR A 62 2.63 -8.94 -11.44
C THR A 62 3.39 -10.12 -12.04
N ASP A 63 4.28 -10.76 -11.28
CA ASP A 63 5.01 -11.95 -11.72
C ASP A 63 4.08 -13.16 -11.93
N PHE A 64 3.07 -13.35 -11.07
CA PHE A 64 2.04 -14.38 -11.26
C PHE A 64 1.21 -14.12 -12.53
N PHE A 65 0.78 -12.88 -12.77
CA PHE A 65 0.05 -12.52 -13.99
C PHE A 65 0.93 -12.66 -15.24
N TYR A 66 2.24 -12.37 -15.14
CA TYR A 66 3.20 -12.61 -16.22
C TYR A 66 3.39 -14.10 -16.52
N LEU A 67 3.42 -14.95 -15.48
CA LEU A 67 3.50 -16.41 -15.60
C LEU A 67 2.23 -17.00 -16.24
N VAL A 68 1.05 -16.55 -15.80
CA VAL A 68 -0.25 -17.03 -16.31
C VAL A 68 -0.55 -16.52 -17.72
N THR A 69 -0.06 -15.32 -18.06
CA THR A 69 -0.31 -14.69 -19.38
C THR A 69 0.81 -14.96 -20.40
N ASP A 70 1.80 -15.78 -20.05
CA ASP A 70 2.97 -16.13 -20.89
C ASP A 70 3.65 -14.91 -21.54
N LYS A 71 3.70 -13.80 -20.79
CA LYS A 71 4.49 -12.61 -21.19
C LYS A 71 5.83 -12.68 -20.49
N LYS A 72 6.67 -13.58 -20.97
CA LYS A 72 8.05 -13.79 -20.52
C LYS A 72 8.92 -12.57 -20.86
N THR A 73 9.02 -11.60 -19.95
CA THR A 73 10.18 -10.68 -19.90
C THR A 73 11.18 -11.25 -18.91
N ILE A 74 11.93 -12.28 -19.32
CA ILE A 74 13.13 -12.70 -18.57
C ILE A 74 14.04 -11.50 -18.49
N ASN A 75 14.35 -11.07 -17.27
CA ASN A 75 15.38 -10.09 -17.01
C ASN A 75 16.72 -10.68 -17.49
N THR A 76 17.13 -10.35 -18.72
CA THR A 76 18.29 -10.93 -19.44
C THR A 76 19.62 -10.66 -18.73
N ALA A 77 19.63 -9.83 -17.69
CA ALA A 77 20.82 -9.56 -16.87
C ALA A 77 21.25 -10.74 -15.99
N ALA A 78 20.36 -11.68 -15.65
CA ALA A 78 20.66 -12.81 -14.74
C ALA A 78 21.14 -14.08 -15.47
N THR A 79 20.99 -14.17 -16.79
CA THR A 79 21.57 -15.26 -17.58
C THR A 79 22.94 -14.83 -18.08
N GLN A 80 23.86 -14.57 -17.17
CA GLN A 80 25.28 -14.56 -17.51
C GLN A 80 25.67 -16.00 -17.81
N ILE A 81 25.62 -16.36 -19.09
CA ILE A 81 26.09 -17.64 -19.58
C ILE A 81 27.59 -17.60 -19.34
N PHE A 82 28.08 -18.45 -18.42
CA PHE A 82 29.50 -18.65 -18.21
C PHE A 82 30.10 -19.29 -19.47
N THR A 83 30.38 -18.47 -20.48
CA THR A 83 31.19 -18.83 -21.65
C THR A 83 32.60 -18.27 -21.48
N ASP A 84 33.19 -18.42 -20.29
CA ASP A 84 34.65 -18.31 -20.22
C ASP A 84 35.22 -19.61 -20.77
N GLU A 85 35.99 -19.44 -21.84
CA GLU A 85 36.76 -20.44 -22.56
C GLU A 85 37.56 -21.30 -21.55
N PRO A 86 37.56 -22.64 -21.65
CA PRO A 86 38.32 -23.46 -20.73
C PRO A 86 39.80 -23.13 -20.92
N GLY A 87 40.37 -22.41 -19.95
CA GLY A 87 41.81 -22.18 -19.88
C GLY A 87 42.51 -23.52 -19.75
N PHE A 88 43.09 -23.98 -20.87
CA PHE A 88 44.07 -25.06 -20.90
C PHE A 88 45.34 -24.67 -20.13
#